data_AF-U9T812-F1
#
_entry.id   AF-U9T812-F1
#
_cell.length_a   1.000
_cell.length_b   1.000
_cell.length_c   1.000
_cell.angle_alpha   90.00
_cell.angle_beta   90.00
_cell.angle_gamma   90.00
#
_symmetry.space_group_name_H-M   'P 1'
#
loop_
_entity.id
_entity.type
_entity.pdbx_description
1 polymer ?
#
loop_
_entity_poly.entity_id
_entity_poly.type
_entity_poly.pdbx_seq_one_letter_code
_entity_poly.pdbx_strand_id
1 'polypeptide(L)'
;MSDIRKELVRAAINRAYALIDYSVYNNAHKEYEFKKQTIIDDESLTDDEKSEAIEILTGYYDECKIVNNEGTKRICENCNKECLATLY
;
A
#
# COMPACT_ATOMS: atom_id res chain seq x y z
N MET A 1 -13.01 -5.66 -19.59
CA MET A 1 -11.99 -4.67 -19.22
C MET A 1 -12.55 -3.31 -19.57
N SER A 2 -12.94 -2.55 -18.56
CA SER A 2 -13.19 -1.12 -18.72
C SER A 2 -11.90 -0.43 -19.16
N ASP A 3 -12.00 0.62 -19.98
CA ASP A 3 -10.85 1.51 -20.19
C ASP A 3 -10.53 2.19 -18.86
N ILE A 4 -9.42 1.81 -18.22
CA ILE A 4 -8.95 2.38 -16.95
C ILE A 4 -8.45 3.79 -17.19
N ARG A 5 -9.03 4.79 -16.52
CA ARG A 5 -8.61 6.19 -16.61
C ARG A 5 -7.44 6.44 -15.66
N LYS A 6 -6.21 6.21 -16.14
CA LYS A 6 -4.97 6.32 -15.37
C LYS A 6 -4.80 7.64 -14.60
N GLU A 7 -5.27 8.76 -15.17
CA GLU A 7 -5.22 10.07 -14.50
C GLU A 7 -6.08 10.10 -13.23
N LEU A 8 -7.25 9.47 -13.22
CA LEU A 8 -8.11 9.42 -12.04
C LEU A 8 -7.56 8.47 -10.98
N VAL A 9 -7.02 7.32 -11.39
CA VAL A 9 -6.28 6.41 -10.51
C VAL A 9 -5.16 7.16 -9.78
N ARG A 10 -4.32 7.88 -10.54
CA ARG A 10 -3.23 8.68 -9.96
C ARG A 10 -3.74 9.81 -9.05
N ALA A 11 -4.82 10.49 -9.45
CA ALA A 11 -5.43 11.55 -8.65
C ALA A 11 -5.99 11.03 -7.32
N ALA A 12 -6.65 9.86 -7.32
CA ALA A 12 -7.18 9.23 -6.13
C ALA A 12 -6.07 8.80 -5.16
N ILE A 13 -4.99 8.19 -5.67
CA ILE A 13 -3.80 7.88 -4.85
C ILE A 13 -3.23 9.17 -4.24
N ASN A 14 -2.97 10.21 -5.05
CA ASN A 14 -2.45 11.47 -4.55
C ASN A 14 -3.36 12.12 -3.49
N ARG A 15 -4.69 12.04 -3.68
CA ARG A 15 -5.67 12.53 -2.71
C ARG A 15 -5.58 11.75 -1.40
N ALA A 16 -5.48 10.42 -1.46
CA ALA A 16 -5.32 9.58 -0.27
C ALA A 16 -4.05 9.95 0.52
N TYR A 17 -2.94 10.22 -0.17
CA TYR A 17 -1.71 10.73 0.46
C TYR A 17 -1.86 12.15 1.04
N ALA A 18 -2.65 13.02 0.41
CA ALA A 18 -2.86 14.38 0.90
C ALA A 18 -3.82 14.46 2.11
N LEU A 19 -4.76 13.52 2.23
CA LEU A 19 -5.78 13.51 3.29
C LEU A 19 -5.30 12.89 4.60
N ILE A 20 -4.17 12.19 4.59
CA ILE A 20 -3.74 11.43 5.77
C ILE A 20 -3.25 12.34 6.90
N ASP A 21 -3.77 12.10 8.09
CA ASP A 21 -3.24 12.68 9.33
C ASP A 21 -2.19 11.74 9.94
N TYR A 22 -0.91 12.09 9.76
CA TYR A 22 0.22 11.32 10.28
C TYR A 22 0.30 11.27 11.81
N SER A 23 -0.41 12.15 12.53
CA SER A 23 -0.49 12.09 14.00
C SER A 23 -1.41 10.96 14.47
N VAL A 24 -2.44 10.63 13.69
CA VAL A 24 -3.41 9.55 13.95
C VAL A 24 -2.92 8.22 13.38
N TYR A 25 -2.52 8.22 12.10
CA TYR A 25 -2.04 7.05 11.36
C TYR A 25 -0.51 6.93 11.47
N ASN A 26 -0.02 6.80 12.70
CA ASN A 26 1.38 6.98 13.05
C ASN A 26 2.33 5.80 12.75
N ASN A 27 1.94 4.85 11.89
CA ASN A 27 2.84 3.81 11.41
C ASN A 27 2.46 3.37 9.99
N ALA A 28 3.44 2.82 9.25
CA ALA A 28 3.30 2.49 7.84
C ALA A 28 2.05 1.63 7.53
N HIS A 29 1.73 0.65 8.38
CA HIS A 29 0.56 -0.20 8.18
C HIS A 29 -0.75 0.57 8.36
N LYS A 30 -0.86 1.39 9.41
CA LYS A 30 -2.02 2.28 9.61
C LYS A 30 -2.19 3.26 8.46
N GLU A 31 -1.09 3.82 7.95
CA GLU A 31 -1.14 4.71 6.80
C GLU A 31 -1.64 4.02 5.54
N TYR A 32 -1.16 2.80 5.30
CA TYR A 32 -1.59 1.99 4.16
C TYR A 32 -3.08 1.67 4.23
N GLU A 33 -3.59 1.21 5.37
CA GLU A 33 -5.02 0.91 5.55
C GLU A 33 -5.90 2.15 5.34
N PHE A 34 -5.48 3.32 5.84
CA PHE A 34 -6.20 4.58 5.61
C PHE A 34 -6.25 4.96 4.13
N LYS A 35 -5.11 4.93 3.45
CA LYS A 35 -5.03 5.29 2.02
C LYS A 35 -5.86 4.32 1.17
N LYS A 36 -5.81 3.03 1.50
CA LYS A 36 -6.60 1.99 0.85
C LYS A 36 -8.10 2.23 1.03
N GLN A 37 -8.56 2.50 2.25
CA GLN A 37 -9.97 2.80 2.52
C GLN A 37 -10.43 4.06 1.78
N THR A 38 -9.60 5.10 1.75
CA THR A 38 -9.89 6.34 1.00
C THR A 38 -10.11 6.07 -0.50
N ILE A 39 -9.36 5.16 -1.10
CA ILE A 39 -9.53 4.74 -2.50
C ILE A 39 -10.82 3.91 -2.69
N ILE A 40 -11.11 3.00 -1.75
CA ILE A 40 -12.32 2.16 -1.79
C ILE A 40 -13.58 3.02 -1.74
N ASP A 41 -13.56 4.07 -0.91
CA ASP A 41 -14.68 5.00 -0.70
C ASP A 41 -14.79 6.07 -1.81
N ASP A 42 -13.86 6.13 -2.76
CA ASP A 42 -13.91 7.08 -3.87
C ASP A 42 -14.96 6.65 -4.91
N GLU A 43 -16.16 7.23 -4.83
CA GLU A 43 -17.28 6.97 -5.75
C GLU A 43 -17.01 7.43 -7.20
N SER A 44 -15.95 8.20 -7.46
CA SER A 44 -15.60 8.64 -8.81
C SER A 44 -14.85 7.58 -9.65
N LEU A 45 -14.37 6.53 -8.98
CA LEU A 45 -13.66 5.41 -9.59
C LEU A 45 -14.58 4.20 -9.82
N THR A 46 -14.34 3.47 -10.90
CA THR A 46 -14.93 2.14 -11.10
C THR A 46 -14.21 1.08 -10.25
N ASP A 47 -14.79 -0.11 -10.10
CA ASP A 47 -14.15 -1.21 -9.34
C ASP A 47 -12.81 -1.65 -9.95
N ASP A 48 -12.70 -1.64 -11.29
CA ASP A 48 -11.44 -1.91 -12.00
C ASP A 48 -10.38 -0.84 -11.65
N GLU A 49 -10.77 0.44 -11.62
CA GLU A 49 -9.88 1.56 -11.28
C GLU A 49 -9.46 1.56 -9.81
N LYS A 50 -10.36 1.20 -8.89
CA LYS A 50 -10.04 1.00 -7.47
C LYS A 50 -9.03 -0.12 -7.29
N SER A 51 -9.23 -1.23 -8.01
CA SER A 51 -8.32 -2.38 -7.95
C SER A 51 -6.91 -1.99 -8.42
N GLU A 52 -6.80 -1.31 -9.56
CA GLU A 52 -5.52 -0.78 -10.08
C GLU A 52 -4.85 0.17 -9.06
N ALA A 53 -5.62 1.09 -8.47
CA ALA A 53 -5.10 2.04 -7.49
C ALA A 53 -4.57 1.34 -6.23
N ILE A 54 -5.26 0.31 -5.74
CA ILE A 54 -4.85 -0.50 -4.59
C ILE A 54 -3.62 -1.33 -4.91
N GLU A 55 -3.50 -1.89 -6.12
CA GLU A 55 -2.31 -2.63 -6.54
C GLU A 55 -1.06 -1.74 -6.53
N ILE A 56 -1.15 -0.53 -7.09
CA ILE A 56 -0.08 0.47 -7.05
C ILE A 56 0.26 0.85 -5.59
N LEU A 57 -0.74 1.13 -4.76
CA LEU A 57 -0.54 1.48 -3.36
C LEU A 57 0.12 0.34 -2.57
N THR A 58 -0.26 -0.90 -2.83
CA THR A 58 0.31 -2.10 -2.20
C THR A 58 1.77 -2.28 -2.58
N GLY A 59 2.11 -2.06 -3.86
CA GLY A 59 3.50 -2.07 -4.32
C GLY A 59 4.39 -1.09 -3.55
N TYR A 60 3.93 0.15 -3.36
CA TYR A 60 4.65 1.14 -2.55
C TYR A 60 4.77 0.74 -1.08
N TYR A 61 3.71 0.17 -0.50
CA TYR A 61 3.73 -0.29 0.89
C TYR A 61 4.72 -1.44 1.11
N ASP A 62 4.75 -2.41 0.21
CA ASP A 62 5.69 -3.52 0.29
C ASP A 62 7.14 -3.08 0.07
N GLU A 63 7.39 -2.15 -0.86
CA GLU A 63 8.70 -1.53 -1.05
C GLU A 63 9.17 -0.82 0.22
N CYS A 64 8.31 0.00 0.84
CA CYS A 64 8.61 0.68 2.11
C CYS A 64 8.95 -0.32 3.23
N LYS A 65 8.22 -1.43 3.32
CA LYS A 65 8.50 -2.48 4.33
C LYS A 65 9.87 -3.11 4.14
N ILE A 66 10.26 -3.37 2.89
CA ILE A 66 11.59 -3.91 2.57
C ILE A 66 12.68 -2.91 2.95
N VAL A 67 12.53 -1.64 2.56
CA VAL A 67 13.52 -0.57 2.84
C VAL A 67 13.68 -0.35 4.35
N ASN A 68 12.58 -0.35 5.11
CA ASN A 68 12.61 -0.10 6.55
C ASN A 68 12.88 -1.35 7.38
N ASN A 69 13.07 -2.52 6.76
CA ASN A 69 13.14 -3.83 7.43
C ASN A 69 11.93 -4.08 8.37
N GLU A 70 10.75 -3.63 7.95
CA GLU A 70 9.50 -3.76 8.70
C GLU A 70 8.73 -5.02 8.28
N GLY A 71 8.43 -5.87 9.26
CA GLY A 71 7.65 -7.09 9.04
C GLY A 71 8.00 -8.17 10.04
N THR A 72 7.23 -9.26 10.01
CA THR A 72 7.51 -10.42 10.85
C THR A 72 8.86 -10.99 10.45
N LYS A 73 9.77 -11.07 11.42
CA LYS A 73 11.07 -11.69 11.22
C LYS A 73 10.99 -13.17 11.62
N ARG A 74 11.70 -14.02 10.88
CA ARG A 74 11.90 -15.44 11.17
C ARG A 74 13.37 -15.77 11.08
N ILE A 75 13.81 -16.83 11.75
CA ILE A 75 15.12 -17.41 11.47
C ILE A 75 14.96 -18.19 10.16
N CYS A 76 15.66 -17.75 9.11
CA CYS A 76 15.67 -18.49 7.83
C CYS A 76 16.46 -19.78 8.02
N GLU A 77 15.82 -20.92 7.78
CA GLU A 77 16.44 -22.26 7.94
C GLU A 77 17.64 -22.48 7.01
N ASN A 78 17.66 -21.81 5.85
CA ASN A 78 18.72 -21.96 4.87
C ASN A 78 19.99 -21.18 5.26
N CYS A 79 19.84 -19.95 5.79
CA CYS A 79 20.98 -19.09 6.10
C CYS A 79 21.25 -18.92 7.61
N ASN A 80 20.39 -19.48 8.49
CA ASN A 80 20.44 -19.40 9.95
C ASN A 80 20.55 -17.95 10.49
N LYS A 81 19.98 -16.99 9.77
CA LYS A 81 19.93 -15.57 10.15
C LYS A 81 18.49 -15.11 10.31
N GLU A 82 18.31 -14.05 11.08
CA GLU A 82 17.04 -13.34 11.16
C GLU A 82 16.76 -12.68 9.80
N CYS A 83 15.67 -13.09 9.15
CA CYS A 83 15.21 -12.57 7.86
C CYS A 83 13.74 -12.17 7.97
N LEU A 84 13.31 -11.19 7.17
CA LEU A 84 11.88 -10.93 7.01
C LEU A 84 11.21 -12.20 6.45
N ALA A 85 10.03 -12.54 6.95
CA ALA A 85 9.31 -13.76 6.57
C ALA A 85 8.96 -13.82 5.07
N THR A 86 9.02 -12.70 4.37
CA THR A 86 8.80 -12.54 2.93
C THR A 86 10.07 -12.65 2.08
N LEU A 87 11.27 -12.58 2.68
CA LEU A 87 12.55 -12.76 1.99
C LEU A 87 12.95 -14.25 2.11
N TYR A 88 13.06 -14.92 0.97
CA TYR A 88 13.52 -16.32 0.85
C TYR A 88 15.01 -16.38 0.55
#